data_AF-A0A667XB40-F1
#
_entry.id   AF-A0A667XB40-F1
#
_cell.length_a   1.000
_cell.length_b   1.000
_cell.length_c   1.000
_cell.angle_alpha   90.00
_cell.angle_beta   90.00
_cell.angle_gamma   90.00
#
_symmetry.space_group_name_H-M   'P 1'
#
loop_
_entity.id
_entity.type
_entity.pdbx_description
1 polymer ?
#
loop_
_entity_poly.entity_id
_entity_poly.type
_entity_poly.pdbx_seq_one_letter_code
_entity_poly.pdbx_strand_id
1 'polypeptide(L)'
;MQSGSSSDEDSDVEKNFALLTSRGRGGADEEGEGEEELSAEEQEEEEEEEEEEEEEEEDVLDGGHEEEDEDDTEGSEDDDDDDDDDEDDDDEDGAQLEDGGGSAEVQTRENIKKELASMSFEDVLKLQNKLGTKVYNQVAYGSSETPASHGARKRLNKNRPTELSAKRPAPFLRQVVPVKKPVSRDPRFDDLSGEYKPEIFEKTYKFLDDIRQRERQVVQKKLKKSKKNNQRKEKLQALLQRMENQERARRSREQQREQELQLKRRQRELAESGRQPFFLKKSDQKKLQLAEKFTALKRSGKLENFLSKKRRRNAVKDRRKLPTQQQQERRRGR
;
A
#
# COMPACT_ATOMS: atom_id res chain seq x y z
N MET A 1 -69.49 9.84 -53.98
CA MET A 1 -68.26 10.62 -54.13
C MET A 1 -68.04 11.42 -52.84
N GLN A 2 -66.91 11.14 -52.18
CA GLN A 2 -66.06 11.93 -51.26
C GLN A 2 -66.57 13.09 -50.37
N SER A 3 -65.98 13.09 -49.14
CA SER A 3 -65.58 14.20 -48.21
C SER A 3 -66.68 14.96 -47.41
N GLY A 4 -66.53 15.32 -46.12
CA GLY A 4 -65.44 15.23 -45.12
C GLY A 4 -65.80 15.99 -43.80
N SER A 5 -64.86 16.00 -42.82
CA SER A 5 -64.78 16.78 -41.54
C SER A 5 -65.49 16.16 -40.30
N SER A 6 -64.85 15.62 -39.24
CA SER A 6 -63.72 16.01 -38.35
C SER A 6 -64.08 17.08 -37.30
N SER A 7 -64.31 16.64 -36.05
CA SER A 7 -64.00 17.30 -34.76
C SER A 7 -64.69 16.53 -33.63
N ASP A 8 -63.96 15.84 -32.74
CA ASP A 8 -64.34 15.47 -31.35
C ASP A 8 -63.44 14.32 -30.82
N GLU A 9 -62.16 14.58 -30.53
CA GLU A 9 -61.26 13.61 -29.88
C GLU A 9 -60.35 14.28 -28.81
N ASP A 10 -60.78 15.39 -28.19
CA ASP A 10 -59.99 16.09 -27.15
C ASP A 10 -60.67 16.10 -25.75
N SER A 11 -61.61 15.19 -25.47
CA SER A 11 -62.36 15.21 -24.18
C SER A 11 -61.99 14.10 -23.18
N ASP A 12 -61.09 13.19 -23.55
CA ASP A 12 -60.82 11.96 -22.77
C ASP A 12 -59.49 11.96 -22.01
N VAL A 13 -58.59 12.92 -22.26
CA VAL A 13 -57.32 13.03 -21.53
C VAL A 13 -57.49 13.81 -20.22
N GLU A 14 -58.42 14.76 -20.15
CA GLU A 14 -58.63 15.61 -18.96
C GLU A 14 -59.44 14.94 -17.84
N LYS A 15 -60.31 13.97 -18.17
CA LYS A 15 -61.09 13.23 -17.14
C LYS A 15 -60.22 12.28 -16.31
N ASN A 16 -59.10 11.80 -16.86
CA ASN A 16 -58.17 10.93 -16.14
C ASN A 16 -57.28 11.70 -15.15
N PHE A 17 -57.06 13.01 -15.35
CA PHE A 17 -56.27 13.83 -14.42
C PHE A 17 -57.05 14.23 -13.15
N ALA A 18 -58.39 14.32 -13.24
CA ALA A 18 -59.26 14.71 -12.11
C ALA A 18 -59.54 13.57 -11.11
N LEU A 19 -59.30 12.31 -11.49
CA LEU A 19 -59.47 11.15 -10.62
C LEU A 19 -58.30 10.92 -9.66
N LEU A 20 -57.15 11.56 -9.89
CA LEU A 20 -55.96 11.41 -9.04
C LEU A 20 -55.91 12.44 -7.89
N THR A 21 -56.63 13.55 -7.99
CA THR A 21 -56.57 14.66 -7.00
C THR A 21 -57.73 14.70 -6.02
N SER A 22 -58.80 13.92 -6.24
CA SER A 22 -60.02 13.96 -5.42
C SER A 22 -60.16 12.82 -4.41
N ARG A 23 -59.17 11.92 -4.27
CA ARG A 23 -59.17 10.87 -3.24
C ARG A 23 -58.58 11.32 -1.88
N GLY A 24 -58.28 12.61 -1.71
CA GLY A 24 -57.80 13.19 -0.47
C GLY A 24 -58.89 13.87 0.36
N ARG A 25 -59.89 13.12 0.88
CA ARG A 25 -60.73 13.58 2.02
C ARG A 25 -61.54 12.44 2.67
N GLY A 26 -60.93 11.75 3.63
CA GLY A 26 -61.56 10.76 4.51
C GLY A 26 -60.50 10.26 5.48
N GLY A 27 -60.74 10.34 6.79
CA GLY A 27 -59.68 10.25 7.80
C GLY A 27 -59.30 8.83 8.26
N ALA A 28 -58.33 8.85 9.18
CA ALA A 28 -57.90 7.82 10.14
C ALA A 28 -56.73 6.91 9.72
N ASP A 29 -55.63 7.10 10.47
CA ASP A 29 -54.55 6.16 10.82
C ASP A 29 -53.96 5.27 9.71
N GLU A 30 -52.86 5.71 9.10
CA GLU A 30 -51.75 4.85 8.60
C GLU A 30 -50.64 5.76 8.02
N GLU A 31 -49.82 6.36 8.89
CA GLU A 31 -48.56 7.00 8.47
C GLU A 31 -47.41 6.27 9.15
N GLY A 32 -46.87 5.27 8.45
CA GLY A 32 -45.74 4.47 8.94
C GLY A 32 -44.96 3.72 7.86
N GLU A 33 -45.55 3.44 6.69
CA GLU A 33 -44.96 2.50 5.73
C GLU A 33 -44.25 3.18 4.55
N GLY A 34 -44.66 4.38 4.13
CA GLY A 34 -44.08 5.07 2.97
C GLY A 34 -42.69 5.69 3.20
N GLU A 35 -42.30 5.95 4.45
CA GLU A 35 -40.95 6.45 4.77
C GLU A 35 -39.91 5.32 4.84
N GLU A 36 -40.35 4.08 5.08
CA GLU A 36 -39.47 2.92 5.20
C GLU A 36 -39.11 2.32 3.83
N GLU A 37 -40.03 2.36 2.85
CA GLU A 37 -39.74 1.87 1.49
C GLU A 37 -38.80 2.81 0.70
N LEU A 38 -38.97 4.13 0.82
CA LEU A 38 -38.05 5.10 0.21
C LEU A 38 -36.63 5.01 0.81
N SER A 39 -36.53 4.72 2.12
CA SER A 39 -35.24 4.51 2.79
C SER A 39 -34.56 3.21 2.38
N ALA A 40 -35.33 2.19 2.00
CA ALA A 40 -34.80 0.92 1.54
C ALA A 40 -34.30 1.02 0.09
N GLU A 41 -35.05 1.68 -0.79
CA GLU A 41 -34.61 1.92 -2.17
C GLU A 41 -33.38 2.84 -2.23
N GLU A 42 -33.29 3.89 -1.42
CA GLU A 42 -32.09 4.74 -1.31
C GLU A 42 -30.88 3.95 -0.76
N GLN A 43 -31.08 3.09 0.25
CA GLN A 43 -29.99 2.23 0.76
C GLN A 43 -29.56 1.17 -0.27
N GLU A 44 -30.46 0.68 -1.11
CA GLU A 44 -30.12 -0.25 -2.19
C GLU A 44 -29.37 0.41 -3.34
N GLU A 45 -29.74 1.64 -3.71
CA GLU A 45 -28.99 2.40 -4.73
C GLU A 45 -27.59 2.77 -4.24
N GLU A 46 -27.43 3.13 -2.97
CA GLU A 46 -26.12 3.44 -2.38
C GLU A 46 -25.23 2.20 -2.18
N GLU A 47 -25.82 1.04 -1.87
CA GLU A 47 -25.10 -0.24 -1.84
C GLU A 47 -24.57 -0.63 -3.21
N GLU A 48 -25.38 -0.42 -4.24
CA GLU A 48 -24.96 -0.65 -5.62
C GLU A 48 -23.91 0.38 -6.08
N GLU A 49 -24.01 1.66 -5.69
CA GLU A 49 -23.00 2.68 -6.01
C GLU A 49 -21.63 2.41 -5.37
N GLU A 50 -21.58 1.92 -4.13
CA GLU A 50 -20.30 1.56 -3.47
C GLU A 50 -19.67 0.27 -4.05
N GLU A 51 -20.48 -0.75 -4.39
CA GLU A 51 -19.98 -1.93 -5.11
C GLU A 51 -19.47 -1.55 -6.52
N GLU A 52 -20.06 -0.51 -7.11
CA GLU A 52 -19.66 0.06 -8.40
C GLU A 52 -18.37 0.90 -8.30
N GLU A 53 -18.15 1.65 -7.21
CA GLU A 53 -16.90 2.37 -6.96
C GLU A 53 -15.73 1.42 -6.68
N GLU A 54 -15.94 0.34 -5.91
CA GLU A 54 -14.93 -0.69 -5.69
C GLU A 54 -14.52 -1.38 -7.01
N GLU A 55 -15.46 -1.64 -7.93
CA GLU A 55 -15.13 -2.18 -9.26
C GLU A 55 -14.45 -1.15 -10.19
N GLU A 56 -14.76 0.15 -10.07
CA GLU A 56 -14.07 1.18 -10.85
C GLU A 56 -12.63 1.38 -10.41
N GLU A 57 -12.31 1.26 -9.11
CA GLU A 57 -10.92 1.20 -8.64
C GLU A 57 -10.18 -0.03 -9.18
N GLU A 58 -10.87 -1.15 -9.41
CA GLU A 58 -10.28 -2.33 -10.04
C GLU A 58 -10.07 -2.20 -11.55
N ASP A 59 -11.01 -1.59 -12.29
CA ASP A 59 -10.90 -1.35 -13.75
C ASP A 59 -9.79 -0.34 -14.10
N VAL A 60 -9.47 0.60 -13.21
CA VAL A 60 -8.37 1.58 -13.42
C VAL A 60 -7.00 0.90 -13.39
N LEU A 61 -6.87 -0.25 -12.72
CA LEU A 61 -5.64 -1.04 -12.67
C LEU A 61 -5.44 -1.96 -13.90
N ASP A 62 -6.49 -2.20 -14.69
CA ASP A 62 -6.45 -3.03 -15.92
C ASP A 62 -6.14 -2.20 -17.19
N GLY A 63 -6.14 -0.86 -17.07
CA GLY A 63 -5.96 0.07 -18.20
C GLY A 63 -4.52 0.50 -18.50
N GLY A 64 -3.51 -0.10 -17.85
CA GLY A 64 -2.10 0.27 -18.00
C GLY A 64 -1.24 -0.89 -18.48
N HIS A 65 -0.91 -0.85 -19.77
CA HIS A 65 0.28 -1.44 -20.42
C HIS A 65 0.68 -2.88 -20.08
N GLU A 66 0.50 -3.76 -21.06
CA GLU A 66 1.51 -4.77 -21.37
C GLU A 66 2.82 -4.04 -21.67
N GLU A 67 3.75 -3.99 -20.72
CA GLU A 67 5.18 -3.99 -20.99
C GLU A 67 5.81 -4.97 -19.99
N GLU A 68 6.83 -5.64 -20.48
CA GLU A 68 7.60 -6.68 -19.81
C GLU A 68 8.28 -6.09 -18.57
N ASP A 69 7.98 -6.61 -17.38
CA ASP A 69 8.87 -6.45 -16.22
C ASP A 69 9.60 -7.79 -16.04
N GLU A 70 10.79 -7.83 -16.63
CA GLU A 70 11.85 -8.77 -16.28
C GLU A 70 12.21 -8.54 -14.80
N ASP A 71 12.21 -9.62 -14.03
CA ASP A 71 12.63 -9.65 -12.63
C ASP A 71 14.16 -9.60 -12.63
N ASP A 72 14.75 -8.43 -12.89
CA ASP A 72 16.19 -8.20 -12.72
C ASP A 72 16.48 -7.61 -11.34
N THR A 73 17.39 -8.30 -10.65
CA THR A 73 17.73 -8.05 -9.26
C THR A 73 19.05 -7.29 -9.24
N GLU A 74 18.96 -5.96 -9.20
CA GLU A 74 20.13 -5.08 -9.15
C GLU A 74 19.78 -3.89 -8.26
N GLY A 75 20.46 -3.67 -7.14
CA GLY A 75 21.90 -3.57 -7.06
C GLY A 75 22.23 -2.08 -7.10
N SER A 76 22.16 -1.43 -5.93
CA SER A 76 22.49 -0.01 -5.77
C SER A 76 23.97 0.19 -6.08
N GLU A 77 24.28 0.71 -7.27
CA GLU A 77 25.57 1.29 -7.63
C GLU A 77 25.38 2.81 -7.69
N ASP A 78 26.10 3.53 -6.83
CA ASP A 78 26.45 4.93 -7.06
C ASP A 78 27.94 4.92 -7.43
N ASP A 79 28.21 5.54 -8.58
CA ASP A 79 29.51 5.86 -9.17
C ASP A 79 30.41 6.67 -8.23
N ASP A 80 31.71 6.38 -8.29
CA ASP A 80 32.74 7.41 -8.38
C ASP A 80 33.93 6.80 -9.17
N ASP A 81 34.08 7.31 -10.40
CA ASP A 81 35.26 7.22 -11.25
C ASP A 81 36.53 7.67 -10.50
N ASP A 82 37.63 6.95 -10.68
CA ASP A 82 38.93 7.57 -10.94
C ASP A 82 39.81 6.55 -11.68
N ASP A 83 39.88 6.77 -12.99
CA ASP A 83 40.88 6.28 -13.91
C ASP A 83 42.14 7.13 -13.70
N ASP A 84 43.22 6.54 -13.17
CA ASP A 84 44.56 7.11 -13.25
C ASP A 84 45.52 5.99 -13.68
N ASP A 85 45.66 5.93 -15.00
CA ASP A 85 46.85 5.57 -15.74
C ASP A 85 48.05 6.35 -15.16
N ASP A 86 49.13 5.67 -14.79
CA ASP A 86 50.48 6.28 -14.80
C ASP A 86 51.55 5.20 -14.63
N GLU A 87 52.11 4.85 -15.79
CA GLU A 87 53.53 4.87 -16.14
C GLU A 87 54.57 4.33 -15.14
N ASP A 88 55.30 3.32 -15.64
CA ASP A 88 56.63 2.92 -15.17
C ASP A 88 57.54 4.14 -14.98
N ASP A 89 58.08 4.33 -13.77
CA ASP A 89 59.35 5.02 -13.61
C ASP A 89 60.21 4.31 -12.55
N ASP A 90 61.39 3.88 -13.00
CA ASP A 90 62.48 3.32 -12.23
C ASP A 90 63.02 4.40 -11.26
N ASP A 91 63.11 4.08 -9.97
CA ASP A 91 64.16 4.68 -9.13
C ASP A 91 64.64 3.68 -8.07
N GLU A 92 65.83 3.16 -8.39
CA GLU A 92 66.76 2.42 -7.56
C GLU A 92 67.25 3.33 -6.42
N ASP A 93 66.94 3.02 -5.16
CA ASP A 93 67.91 3.35 -4.10
C ASP A 93 67.81 2.45 -2.87
N GLY A 94 68.99 1.98 -2.47
CA GLY A 94 69.18 0.88 -1.55
C GLY A 94 68.98 1.24 -0.09
N ALA A 95 68.37 0.31 0.64
CA ALA A 95 68.63 0.17 2.08
C ALA A 95 68.77 -1.31 2.40
N GLN A 96 70.03 -1.74 2.43
CA GLN A 96 70.47 -3.00 3.01
C GLN A 96 69.99 -3.12 4.46
N LEU A 97 69.20 -4.15 4.73
CA LEU A 97 69.10 -4.75 6.06
C LEU A 97 69.41 -6.24 5.89
N GLU A 98 70.71 -6.52 5.90
CA GLU A 98 71.26 -7.84 6.21
C GLU A 98 70.97 -8.13 7.68
N ASP A 99 70.19 -9.18 7.97
CA ASP A 99 70.39 -9.95 9.20
C ASP A 99 69.92 -11.41 9.02
N GLY A 100 70.86 -12.33 9.24
CA GLY A 100 70.58 -13.54 9.99
C GLY A 100 70.06 -14.76 9.23
N GLY A 101 70.96 -15.45 8.53
CA GLY A 101 70.75 -16.85 8.14
C GLY A 101 70.47 -17.74 9.36
N GLY A 102 69.29 -18.37 9.37
CA GLY A 102 68.91 -19.42 10.29
C GLY A 102 67.90 -20.36 9.62
N SER A 103 68.29 -21.60 9.36
CA SER A 103 67.44 -22.62 8.75
C SER A 103 66.26 -23.01 9.64
N ALA A 104 65.07 -22.57 9.28
CA ALA A 104 63.81 -23.28 9.50
C ALA A 104 62.79 -22.65 8.55
N GLU A 105 62.02 -23.48 7.86
CA GLU A 105 60.97 -23.13 6.91
C GLU A 105 59.93 -22.19 7.56
N VAL A 106 60.14 -20.88 7.47
CA VAL A 106 59.18 -19.87 7.94
C VAL A 106 58.10 -19.76 6.86
N GLN A 107 56.91 -20.29 7.14
CA GLN A 107 55.73 -20.09 6.31
C GLN A 107 55.49 -18.58 6.14
N THR A 108 55.78 -18.04 4.96
CA THR A 108 55.46 -16.64 4.65
C THR A 108 53.95 -16.46 4.73
N ARG A 109 53.47 -15.25 5.00
CA ARG A 109 52.02 -14.93 5.05
C ARG A 109 51.28 -15.43 3.82
N GLU A 110 51.96 -15.43 2.67
CA GLU A 110 51.45 -15.95 1.40
C GLU A 110 51.21 -17.47 1.42
N ASN A 111 52.06 -18.24 2.09
CA ASN A 111 51.87 -19.67 2.28
C ASN A 111 50.65 -19.94 3.18
N ILE A 112 50.45 -19.15 4.23
CA ILE A 112 49.28 -19.25 5.10
C ILE A 112 47.99 -18.90 4.32
N LYS A 113 48.01 -17.88 3.46
CA LYS A 113 46.87 -17.56 2.58
C LYS A 113 46.56 -18.69 1.61
N LYS A 114 47.57 -19.31 0.99
CA LYS A 114 47.41 -20.47 0.10
C LYS A 114 46.84 -21.68 0.83
N GLU A 115 47.31 -21.95 2.05
CA GLU A 115 46.76 -23.03 2.90
C GLU A 115 45.30 -22.76 3.28
N LEU A 116 44.96 -21.54 3.70
CA LEU A 116 43.57 -21.14 3.99
C LEU A 116 42.65 -21.26 2.78
N ALA A 117 43.15 -20.93 1.57
CA ALA A 117 42.40 -21.09 0.33
C ALA A 117 42.19 -22.56 -0.07
N SER A 118 43.08 -23.46 0.37
CA SER A 118 42.97 -24.90 0.10
C SER A 118 42.08 -25.66 1.09
N MET A 119 41.74 -25.06 2.23
CA MET A 119 40.88 -25.69 3.25
C MET A 119 39.39 -25.55 2.89
N SER A 120 38.59 -26.52 3.34
CA SER A 120 37.14 -26.46 3.17
C SER A 120 36.54 -25.29 3.98
N PHE A 121 35.45 -24.71 3.50
CA PHE A 121 34.79 -23.58 4.17
C PHE A 121 34.42 -23.89 5.63
N GLU A 122 34.00 -25.13 5.91
CA GLU A 122 33.66 -25.55 7.28
C GLU A 122 34.89 -25.51 8.20
N ASP A 123 36.07 -25.90 7.69
CA ASP A 123 37.31 -25.91 8.45
C ASP A 123 37.84 -24.49 8.67
N VAL A 124 37.69 -23.61 7.68
CA VAL A 124 37.99 -22.17 7.82
C VAL A 124 37.10 -21.52 8.88
N LEU A 125 35.81 -21.86 8.91
CA LEU A 125 34.87 -21.34 9.92
C LEU A 125 35.20 -21.86 11.34
N LYS A 126 35.55 -23.15 11.46
CA LYS A 126 36.04 -23.73 12.73
C LYS A 126 37.31 -23.04 13.20
N LEU A 127 38.22 -22.71 12.28
CA LEU A 127 39.47 -22.01 12.58
C LEU A 127 39.21 -20.57 13.04
N GLN A 128 38.32 -19.84 12.36
CA GLN A 128 37.89 -18.49 12.73
C GLN A 128 37.25 -18.46 14.12
N ASN A 129 36.43 -19.45 14.47
CA ASN A 129 35.80 -19.57 15.79
C ASN A 129 36.82 -19.91 16.89
N LYS A 130 37.87 -20.68 16.58
CA LYS A 130 38.93 -21.05 17.54
C LYS A 130 39.94 -19.92 17.78
N LEU A 131 40.39 -19.27 16.72
CA LEU A 131 41.40 -18.20 16.77
C LEU A 131 40.78 -16.82 17.07
N GLY A 132 39.48 -16.66 16.81
CA GLY A 132 38.77 -15.39 16.89
C GLY A 132 38.88 -14.59 15.60
N THR A 133 37.80 -13.89 15.25
CA THR A 133 37.66 -13.14 13.99
C THR A 133 38.76 -12.09 13.80
N LYS A 134 39.21 -11.43 14.87
CA LYS A 134 40.25 -10.39 14.81
C LYS A 134 41.62 -10.93 14.42
N VAL A 135 42.05 -12.03 15.03
CA VAL A 135 43.36 -12.64 14.76
C VAL A 135 43.35 -13.30 13.39
N TYR A 136 42.26 -13.99 13.04
CA TYR A 136 42.07 -14.56 11.71
C TYR A 136 42.16 -13.49 10.61
N ASN A 137 41.43 -12.38 10.76
CA ASN A 137 41.45 -11.30 9.78
C ASN A 137 42.83 -10.63 9.68
N GLN A 138 43.56 -10.49 10.79
CA GLN A 138 44.92 -9.95 10.78
C GLN A 138 45.89 -10.85 10.01
N VAL A 139 45.75 -12.17 10.12
CA VAL A 139 46.63 -13.12 9.41
C VAL A 139 46.22 -13.25 7.94
N ALA A 140 44.92 -13.43 7.67
CA ALA A 140 44.38 -13.62 6.33
C ALA A 140 44.43 -12.34 5.48
N TYR A 141 43.99 -11.21 6.03
CA TYR A 141 43.87 -9.94 5.30
C TYR A 141 44.94 -8.91 5.68
N GLY A 142 45.71 -9.16 6.74
CA GLY A 142 46.70 -8.20 7.24
C GLY A 142 46.05 -7.24 8.22
N SER A 143 46.86 -6.53 9.00
CA SER A 143 46.35 -5.31 9.64
C SER A 143 46.06 -4.31 8.54
N SER A 144 44.78 -4.06 8.24
CA SER A 144 44.39 -2.82 7.60
C SER A 144 44.69 -1.72 8.61
N GLU A 145 45.93 -1.23 8.59
CA GLU A 145 46.20 0.09 9.14
C GLU A 145 45.39 1.05 8.28
N THR A 146 44.16 1.35 8.72
CA THR A 146 43.51 2.58 8.26
C THR A 146 44.55 3.68 8.51
N PRO A 147 44.89 4.49 7.49
CA PRO A 147 45.92 5.50 7.64
C PRO A 147 45.56 6.28 8.89
N ALA A 148 46.42 6.17 9.91
CA ALA A 148 46.13 6.69 11.22
C ALA A 148 45.73 8.15 11.03
N SER A 149 44.43 8.43 11.20
CA SER A 149 43.87 9.79 11.30
C SER A 149 44.89 10.59 12.07
N HIS A 150 45.61 11.50 11.40
CA HIS A 150 46.84 12.10 11.90
C HIS A 150 46.68 12.45 13.37
N GLY A 151 47.21 11.57 14.21
CA GLY A 151 46.83 11.52 15.60
C GLY A 151 47.23 12.84 16.23
N ALA A 152 46.26 13.57 16.77
CA ALA A 152 46.51 14.76 17.56
C ALA A 152 47.66 14.45 18.53
N ARG A 153 48.80 15.15 18.38
CA ARG A 153 50.00 14.88 19.18
C ARG A 153 49.60 14.87 20.65
N LYS A 154 49.80 13.72 21.31
CA LYS A 154 49.41 13.57 22.71
C LYS A 154 50.21 14.56 23.56
N ARG A 155 49.52 15.24 24.48
CA ARG A 155 50.15 16.16 25.44
C ARG A 155 51.14 15.38 26.29
N LEU A 156 52.36 15.90 26.46
CA LEU A 156 53.37 15.25 27.32
C LEU A 156 52.93 15.19 28.80
N ASN A 157 52.08 16.11 29.25
CA ASN A 157 51.52 16.13 30.60
C ASN A 157 50.10 16.74 30.60
N LYS A 158 49.25 16.35 31.56
CA LYS A 158 47.84 16.78 31.63
C LYS A 158 47.66 18.29 31.90
N ASN A 159 48.70 18.97 32.38
CA ASN A 159 48.70 20.40 32.65
C ASN A 159 49.45 21.24 31.59
N ARG A 160 49.96 20.62 30.50
CA ARG A 160 50.69 21.33 29.43
C ARG A 160 49.84 21.47 28.16
N PRO A 161 49.67 22.65 27.53
CA PRO A 161 48.91 22.77 26.28
C PRO A 161 49.47 21.92 25.13
N THR A 162 48.65 21.58 24.14
CA THR A 162 49.11 20.89 22.91
C THR A 162 49.84 21.86 21.99
N GLU A 163 51.03 21.51 21.54
CA GLU A 163 51.75 22.27 20.52
C GLU A 163 51.19 21.97 19.13
N LEU A 164 50.80 23.02 18.40
CA LEU A 164 50.33 22.95 17.01
C LEU A 164 51.33 23.70 16.10
N SER A 165 51.54 23.21 14.88
CA SER A 165 52.41 23.88 13.91
C SER A 165 51.81 25.22 13.46
N ALA A 166 52.60 26.28 13.47
CA ALA A 166 52.22 27.60 12.97
C ALA A 166 51.91 27.63 11.47
N LYS A 167 52.30 26.57 10.72
CA LYS A 167 51.95 26.39 9.30
C LYS A 167 50.51 25.95 9.10
N ARG A 168 49.80 25.52 10.16
CA ARG A 168 48.39 25.12 10.06
C ARG A 168 47.52 26.38 10.11
N PRO A 169 46.84 26.75 9.02
CA PRO A 169 45.92 27.90 9.05
C PRO A 169 44.78 27.62 10.03
N ALA A 170 44.30 28.66 10.69
CA ALA A 170 43.12 28.53 11.54
C ALA A 170 41.91 28.13 10.65
N PRO A 171 41.14 27.09 10.99
CA PRO A 171 39.97 26.73 10.20
C PRO A 171 38.97 27.87 10.25
N PHE A 172 38.46 28.29 9.09
CA PHE A 172 37.50 29.38 8.98
C PHE A 172 36.17 29.03 9.66
N LEU A 173 35.75 27.76 9.60
CA LEU A 173 34.57 27.26 10.28
C LEU A 173 34.96 26.53 11.56
N ARG A 174 34.25 26.84 12.64
CA ARG A 174 34.33 26.09 13.88
C ARG A 174 33.75 24.69 13.66
N GLN A 175 34.49 23.65 14.05
CA GLN A 175 33.97 22.28 14.08
C GLN A 175 32.81 22.20 15.10
N VAL A 176 31.57 22.18 14.61
CA VAL A 176 30.38 21.96 15.42
C VAL A 176 30.25 20.45 15.60
N VAL A 177 30.67 19.93 16.74
CA VAL A 177 30.40 18.53 17.10
C VAL A 177 28.89 18.41 17.36
N PRO A 178 28.14 17.63 16.57
CA PRO A 178 26.72 17.45 16.83
C PRO A 178 26.56 16.74 18.18
N VAL A 179 26.07 17.47 19.17
CA VAL A 179 25.71 16.89 20.47
C VAL A 179 24.38 16.15 20.27
N LYS A 180 24.38 14.83 20.46
CA LYS A 180 23.14 14.03 20.50
C LYS A 180 22.30 14.50 21.69
N LYS A 181 21.35 15.38 21.44
CA LYS A 181 20.39 15.82 22.46
C LYS A 181 19.39 14.69 22.70
N PRO A 182 19.10 14.30 23.95
CA PRO A 182 18.03 13.36 24.22
C PRO A 182 16.70 14.00 23.82
N VAL A 183 16.05 13.44 22.81
CA VAL A 183 14.71 13.84 22.39
C VAL A 183 13.72 12.96 23.16
N SER A 184 12.80 13.57 23.90
CA SER A 184 11.67 12.85 24.49
C SER A 184 10.75 12.42 23.35
N ARG A 185 10.73 11.12 23.02
CA ARG A 185 9.84 10.57 22.01
C ARG A 185 8.56 10.09 22.66
N ASP A 186 7.41 10.43 22.06
CA ASP A 186 6.13 9.84 22.44
C ASP A 186 6.05 8.47 21.77
N PRO A 187 5.96 7.36 22.52
CA PRO A 187 5.95 6.02 21.92
C PRO A 187 4.77 5.82 20.95
N ARG A 188 3.72 6.63 20.99
CA ARG A 188 2.63 6.55 19.99
C ARG A 188 3.02 7.10 18.63
N PHE A 189 4.01 7.99 18.60
CA PHE A 189 4.47 8.72 17.43
C PHE A 189 5.98 8.51 17.20
N ASP A 190 6.58 7.52 17.87
CA ASP A 190 7.97 7.15 17.67
C ASP A 190 8.03 6.17 16.50
N ASP A 191 8.88 6.47 15.51
CA ASP A 191 9.06 5.62 14.32
C ASP A 191 9.51 4.20 14.71
N LEU A 192 10.12 4.05 15.88
CA LEU A 192 10.54 2.75 16.44
C LEU A 192 9.39 1.88 16.97
N SER A 193 8.19 2.43 17.15
CA SER A 193 7.04 1.70 17.72
C SER A 193 6.32 0.79 16.72
N GLY A 194 6.76 0.78 15.46
CA GLY A 194 6.26 -0.11 14.42
C GLY A 194 5.04 0.42 13.67
N GLU A 195 4.59 -0.35 12.69
CA GLU A 195 3.53 0.05 11.75
C GLU A 195 2.13 -0.41 12.19
N TYR A 196 1.12 0.29 11.67
CA TYR A 196 -0.28 -0.06 11.88
C TYR A 196 -0.61 -1.41 11.24
N LYS A 197 -0.98 -2.39 12.09
CA LYS A 197 -1.46 -3.70 11.66
C LYS A 197 -2.98 -3.78 11.87
N PRO A 198 -3.80 -3.74 10.80
CA PRO A 198 -5.27 -3.76 10.93
C PRO A 198 -5.74 -5.02 11.65
N GLU A 199 -5.05 -6.14 11.44
CA GLU A 199 -5.35 -7.42 12.08
C GLU A 199 -5.32 -7.39 13.60
N ILE A 200 -4.32 -6.72 14.15
CA ILE A 200 -4.12 -6.63 15.60
C ILE A 200 -5.08 -5.58 16.13
N PHE A 201 -5.24 -4.47 15.41
CA PHE A 201 -6.16 -3.40 15.78
C PHE A 201 -7.60 -3.89 15.93
N GLU A 202 -8.13 -4.60 14.93
CA GLU A 202 -9.50 -5.14 14.97
C GLU A 202 -9.71 -6.10 16.14
N LYS A 203 -8.70 -6.92 16.47
CA LYS A 203 -8.78 -7.87 17.59
C LYS A 203 -8.70 -7.17 18.94
N THR A 204 -7.74 -6.25 19.10
CA THR A 204 -7.48 -5.54 20.36
C THR A 204 -8.57 -4.52 20.69
N TYR A 205 -9.10 -3.86 19.68
CA TYR A 205 -10.12 -2.81 19.80
C TYR A 205 -11.50 -3.24 19.31
N LYS A 206 -11.81 -4.54 19.39
CA LYS A 206 -13.12 -5.10 18.98
C LYS A 206 -14.33 -4.40 19.61
N PHE A 207 -14.18 -3.90 20.84
CA PHE A 207 -15.23 -3.18 21.57
C PHE A 207 -15.64 -1.85 20.91
N LEU A 208 -14.82 -1.30 20.00
CA LEU A 208 -15.19 -0.12 19.23
C LEU A 208 -16.43 -0.37 18.36
N ASP A 209 -16.72 -1.62 18.02
CA ASP A 209 -17.89 -2.01 17.23
C ASP A 209 -19.17 -1.74 18.00
N ASP A 210 -19.18 -2.13 19.28
CA ASP A 210 -20.31 -1.90 20.18
C ASP A 210 -20.52 -0.40 20.45
N ILE A 211 -19.43 0.39 20.45
CA ILE A 211 -19.50 1.86 20.58
C ILE A 211 -20.10 2.45 19.30
N ARG A 212 -19.59 2.08 18.12
CA ARG A 212 -20.07 2.57 16.82
C ARG A 212 -21.55 2.24 16.60
N GLN A 213 -21.99 1.04 16.97
CA GLN A 213 -23.40 0.64 16.90
C GLN A 213 -24.27 1.51 17.81
N ARG A 214 -23.83 1.75 19.06
CA ARG A 214 -24.56 2.64 19.99
C ARG A 214 -24.63 4.08 19.47
N GLU A 215 -23.55 4.60 18.91
CA GLU A 215 -23.50 5.94 18.32
C GLU A 215 -24.49 6.06 17.15
N ARG A 216 -24.55 5.06 16.27
CA ARG A 216 -25.51 5.02 15.16
C ARG A 216 -26.96 5.04 15.67
N GLN A 217 -27.29 4.22 16.68
CA GLN A 217 -28.61 4.23 17.30
C GLN A 217 -28.96 5.59 17.91
N VAL A 218 -27.98 6.30 18.49
CA VAL A 218 -28.17 7.66 19.02
C VAL A 218 -28.47 8.64 17.89
N VAL A 219 -27.77 8.56 16.77
CA VAL A 219 -28.01 9.41 15.58
C VAL A 219 -29.42 9.13 15.01
N GLN A 220 -29.80 7.87 14.83
CA GLN A 220 -31.15 7.48 14.38
C GLN A 220 -32.24 8.03 15.32
N LYS A 221 -32.06 7.90 16.65
CA LYS A 221 -33.00 8.46 17.64
C LYS A 221 -33.09 9.99 17.54
N LYS A 222 -31.97 10.69 17.30
CA LYS A 222 -31.96 12.14 17.10
C LYS A 222 -32.68 12.54 15.81
N LEU A 223 -32.50 11.76 14.74
CA LEU A 223 -33.15 11.98 13.46
C LEU A 223 -34.67 11.88 13.58
N LYS A 224 -35.18 10.78 14.19
CA LYS A 224 -36.62 10.58 14.45
C LYS A 224 -37.27 11.70 15.29
N LYS A 225 -36.49 12.31 16.19
CA LYS A 225 -36.95 13.44 17.03
C LYS A 225 -36.90 14.80 16.31
N SER A 226 -36.04 14.96 15.32
CA SER A 226 -35.80 16.24 14.63
C SER A 226 -36.79 16.44 13.48
N LYS A 227 -38.07 16.73 13.81
CA LYS A 227 -39.13 16.97 12.81
C LYS A 227 -39.21 18.42 12.29
N LYS A 228 -38.65 19.40 13.02
CA LYS A 228 -38.91 20.84 12.77
C LYS A 228 -37.79 21.61 12.06
N ASN A 229 -36.55 21.09 12.06
CA ASN A 229 -35.39 21.81 11.53
C ASN A 229 -34.81 21.07 10.33
N ASN A 230 -35.11 21.53 9.11
CA ASN A 230 -34.73 20.80 7.89
C ASN A 230 -33.20 20.65 7.74
N GLN A 231 -32.44 21.74 7.90
CA GLN A 231 -30.96 21.71 7.83
C GLN A 231 -30.31 20.79 8.88
N ARG A 232 -30.94 20.65 10.06
CA ARG A 232 -30.42 19.77 11.11
C ARG A 232 -30.77 18.31 10.82
N LYS A 233 -31.94 18.06 10.23
CA LYS A 233 -32.39 16.72 9.79
C LYS A 233 -31.45 16.21 8.69
N GLU A 234 -31.18 17.02 7.68
CA GLU A 234 -30.27 16.70 6.57
C GLU A 234 -28.85 16.38 7.07
N LYS A 235 -28.28 17.20 7.97
CA LYS A 235 -26.98 16.91 8.60
C LYS A 235 -26.96 15.60 9.38
N LEU A 236 -28.08 15.24 10.02
CA LEU A 236 -28.19 13.98 10.75
C LEU A 236 -28.35 12.78 9.81
N GLN A 237 -29.05 12.95 8.68
CA GLN A 237 -29.16 11.93 7.63
C GLN A 237 -27.80 11.68 6.99
N ALA A 238 -27.10 12.71 6.53
CA ALA A 238 -25.76 12.58 5.95
C ALA A 238 -24.74 11.96 6.93
N LEU A 239 -24.87 12.25 8.23
CA LEU A 239 -24.05 11.60 9.25
C LEU A 239 -24.39 10.11 9.40
N LEU A 240 -25.68 9.76 9.41
CA LEU A 240 -26.13 8.37 9.51
C LEU A 240 -25.63 7.56 8.31
N GLN A 241 -25.85 8.07 7.11
CA GLN A 241 -25.38 7.50 5.85
C GLN A 241 -23.86 7.25 5.89
N ARG A 242 -23.07 8.27 6.25
CA ARG A 242 -21.62 8.11 6.40
C ARG A 242 -21.24 7.00 7.40
N MET A 243 -21.96 6.87 8.52
CA MET A 243 -21.69 5.82 9.49
C MET A 243 -22.05 4.43 8.97
N GLU A 244 -23.10 4.31 8.17
CA GLU A 244 -23.53 3.06 7.54
C GLU A 244 -22.54 2.62 6.46
N ASN A 245 -22.15 3.53 5.57
CA ASN A 245 -21.14 3.32 4.54
C ASN A 245 -19.79 2.91 5.12
N GLN A 246 -19.32 3.59 6.19
CA GLN A 246 -18.10 3.19 6.90
C GLN A 246 -18.19 1.79 7.51
N GLU A 247 -19.36 1.39 8.03
CA GLU A 247 -19.53 0.03 8.55
C GLU A 247 -19.56 -0.99 7.40
N ARG A 248 -20.25 -0.70 6.31
CA ARG A 248 -20.33 -1.57 5.13
C ARG A 248 -18.97 -1.80 4.51
N ALA A 249 -18.21 -0.73 4.23
CA ALA A 249 -16.84 -0.81 3.72
C ALA A 249 -15.93 -1.64 4.65
N ARG A 250 -16.08 -1.47 5.98
CA ARG A 250 -15.34 -2.29 6.94
C ARG A 250 -15.72 -3.77 6.86
N ARG A 251 -17.02 -4.08 6.82
CA ARG A 251 -17.51 -5.47 6.70
C ARG A 251 -17.06 -6.12 5.39
N SER A 252 -17.10 -5.39 4.27
CA SER A 252 -16.58 -5.86 2.97
C SER A 252 -15.10 -6.26 3.10
N ARG A 253 -14.25 -5.38 3.65
CA ARG A 253 -12.83 -5.66 3.88
C ARG A 253 -12.60 -6.85 4.82
N GLU A 254 -13.39 -6.97 5.88
CA GLU A 254 -13.31 -8.10 6.81
C GLU A 254 -13.68 -9.43 6.12
N GLN A 255 -14.73 -9.44 5.28
CA GLN A 255 -15.15 -10.60 4.51
C GLN A 255 -14.09 -11.02 3.48
N GLN A 256 -13.56 -10.08 2.70
CA GLN A 256 -12.48 -10.34 1.74
C GLN A 256 -11.27 -10.97 2.45
N ARG A 257 -10.87 -10.40 3.59
CA ARG A 257 -9.77 -10.93 4.38
C ARG A 257 -10.06 -12.31 4.97
N GLU A 258 -11.29 -12.56 5.42
CA GLU A 258 -11.69 -13.88 5.88
C GLU A 258 -11.59 -14.93 4.76
N GLN A 259 -12.06 -14.59 3.56
CA GLN A 259 -11.95 -15.46 2.38
C GLN A 259 -10.48 -15.78 2.05
N GLU A 260 -9.60 -14.78 2.05
CA GLU A 260 -8.17 -15.00 1.83
C GLU A 260 -7.55 -15.93 2.89
N LEU A 261 -7.90 -15.71 4.17
CA LEU A 261 -7.44 -16.56 5.27
C LEU A 261 -7.96 -17.99 5.13
N GLN A 262 -9.20 -18.18 4.68
CA GLN A 262 -9.77 -19.49 4.40
C GLN A 262 -9.02 -20.18 3.25
N LEU A 263 -8.69 -19.47 2.17
CA LEU A 263 -7.88 -20.02 1.07
C LEU A 263 -6.49 -20.44 1.53
N LYS A 264 -5.80 -19.57 2.27
CA LYS A 264 -4.47 -19.86 2.87
C LYS A 264 -4.54 -21.07 3.81
N ARG A 265 -5.61 -21.19 4.60
CA ARG A 265 -5.84 -22.33 5.49
C ARG A 265 -6.04 -23.63 4.71
N ARG A 266 -6.88 -23.64 3.67
CA ARG A 266 -7.09 -24.81 2.81
C ARG A 266 -5.79 -25.26 2.14
N GLN A 267 -4.96 -24.32 1.68
CA GLN A 267 -3.65 -24.62 1.11
C GLN A 267 -2.71 -25.25 2.14
N ARG A 268 -2.71 -24.74 3.38
CA ARG A 268 -1.93 -25.33 4.48
C ARG A 268 -2.38 -26.76 4.77
N GLU A 269 -3.68 -27.01 4.86
CA GLU A 269 -4.24 -28.35 5.09
C GLU A 269 -3.87 -29.33 3.96
N LEU A 270 -3.87 -28.87 2.69
CA LEU A 270 -3.39 -29.66 1.56
C LEU A 270 -1.90 -29.98 1.66
N ALA A 271 -1.08 -29.01 2.06
CA ALA A 271 0.35 -29.21 2.29
C ALA A 271 0.62 -30.19 3.43
N GLU A 272 -0.12 -30.09 4.54
CA GLU A 272 -0.07 -31.04 5.67
C GLU A 272 -0.43 -32.46 5.23
N SER A 273 -1.35 -32.61 4.27
CA SER A 273 -1.69 -33.91 3.67
C SER A 273 -0.64 -34.46 2.68
N GLY A 274 0.46 -33.72 2.45
CA GLY A 274 1.56 -34.09 1.54
C GLY A 274 1.31 -33.74 0.07
N ARG A 275 0.22 -33.01 -0.26
CA ARG A 275 -0.02 -32.48 -1.60
C ARG A 275 0.73 -31.17 -1.78
N GLN A 276 1.19 -30.88 -3.00
CA GLN A 276 1.87 -29.61 -3.24
C GLN A 276 0.91 -28.42 -3.05
N PRO A 277 1.28 -27.41 -2.24
CA PRO A 277 0.46 -26.22 -2.06
C PRO A 277 0.39 -25.44 -3.38
N PHE A 278 -0.82 -25.16 -3.86
CA PHE A 278 -1.05 -24.37 -5.06
C PHE A 278 -1.59 -22.99 -4.69
N PHE A 279 -0.81 -21.95 -4.98
CA PHE A 279 -1.19 -20.56 -4.79
C PHE A 279 -1.83 -20.01 -6.07
N LEU A 280 -3.10 -19.59 -5.98
CA LEU A 280 -3.76 -18.96 -7.12
C LEU A 280 -3.12 -17.61 -7.42
N LYS A 281 -2.98 -17.31 -8.72
CA LYS A 281 -2.58 -15.97 -9.18
C LYS A 281 -3.60 -14.93 -8.72
N LYS A 282 -3.16 -13.68 -8.54
CA LYS A 282 -4.05 -12.57 -8.14
C LYS A 282 -5.24 -12.41 -9.10
N SER A 283 -5.00 -12.53 -10.40
CA SER A 283 -6.06 -12.48 -11.42
C SER A 283 -7.09 -13.60 -11.28
N ASP A 284 -6.66 -14.80 -10.92
CA ASP A 284 -7.58 -15.93 -10.70
C ASP A 284 -8.36 -15.79 -9.38
N GLN A 285 -7.73 -15.23 -8.34
CA GLN A 285 -8.43 -14.88 -7.10
C GLN A 285 -9.54 -13.85 -7.36
N LYS A 286 -9.28 -12.81 -8.16
CA LYS A 286 -10.28 -11.83 -8.58
C LYS A 286 -11.43 -12.47 -9.36
N LYS A 287 -11.15 -13.39 -10.29
CA LYS A 287 -12.21 -14.14 -11.00
C LYS A 287 -13.10 -14.94 -10.06
N LEU A 288 -12.53 -15.54 -9.01
CA LEU A 288 -13.30 -16.26 -7.98
C LEU A 288 -14.18 -15.29 -7.18
N GLN A 289 -13.64 -14.16 -6.73
CA GLN A 289 -14.41 -13.12 -6.05
C GLN A 289 -15.55 -12.59 -6.94
N LEU A 290 -15.29 -12.32 -8.21
CA LEU A 290 -16.30 -11.88 -9.17
C LEU A 290 -17.37 -12.94 -9.41
N ALA A 291 -16.99 -14.21 -9.49
CA ALA A 291 -17.95 -15.31 -9.58
C ALA A 291 -18.83 -15.41 -8.33
N GLU A 292 -18.24 -15.25 -7.13
CA GLU A 292 -18.99 -15.21 -5.87
C GLU A 292 -19.98 -14.04 -5.85
N LYS A 293 -19.53 -12.82 -6.16
CA LYS A 293 -20.38 -11.62 -6.30
C LYS A 293 -21.51 -11.86 -7.30
N PHE A 294 -21.21 -12.41 -8.47
CA PHE A 294 -22.22 -12.76 -9.48
C PHE A 294 -23.26 -13.74 -8.93
N THR A 295 -22.84 -14.78 -8.19
CA THR A 295 -23.79 -15.70 -7.58
C THR A 295 -24.61 -15.05 -6.47
N ALA A 296 -24.04 -14.11 -5.71
CA ALA A 296 -24.75 -13.34 -4.71
C ALA A 296 -25.83 -12.44 -5.35
N LEU A 297 -25.47 -11.68 -6.40
CA LEU A 297 -26.40 -10.86 -7.18
C LEU A 297 -27.48 -11.68 -7.89
N LYS A 298 -27.13 -12.89 -8.35
CA LYS A 298 -28.10 -13.82 -8.92
C LYS A 298 -29.08 -14.35 -7.87
N ARG A 299 -28.62 -14.57 -6.63
CA ARG A 299 -29.48 -14.98 -5.51
C ARG A 299 -30.37 -13.84 -5.02
N SER A 300 -29.87 -12.60 -5.02
CA SER A 300 -30.66 -11.42 -4.63
C SER A 300 -31.63 -10.95 -5.73
N GLY A 301 -31.47 -11.42 -6.98
CA GLY A 301 -32.29 -11.01 -8.11
C GLY A 301 -31.88 -9.67 -8.74
N LYS A 302 -30.83 -9.01 -8.22
CA LYS A 302 -30.35 -7.69 -8.68
C LYS A 302 -29.40 -7.76 -9.88
N LEU A 303 -29.07 -8.97 -10.34
CA LEU A 303 -28.08 -9.19 -11.39
C LEU A 303 -28.40 -8.48 -12.72
N GLU A 304 -29.65 -8.50 -13.19
CA GLU A 304 -30.01 -7.87 -14.48
C GLU A 304 -29.87 -6.34 -14.42
N ASN A 305 -30.24 -5.73 -13.29
CA ASN A 305 -30.09 -4.29 -13.06
C ASN A 305 -28.61 -3.90 -13.08
N PHE A 306 -27.78 -4.63 -12.33
CA PHE A 306 -26.32 -4.45 -12.32
C PHE A 306 -25.72 -4.57 -13.73
N LEU A 307 -26.06 -5.62 -14.47
CA LEU A 307 -25.58 -5.81 -15.84
C LEU A 307 -26.06 -4.70 -16.79
N SER A 308 -27.30 -4.20 -16.61
CA SER A 308 -27.82 -3.10 -17.42
C SER A 308 -27.06 -1.78 -17.16
N LYS A 309 -26.77 -1.46 -15.89
CA LYS A 309 -25.98 -0.30 -15.47
C LYS A 309 -24.54 -0.42 -15.99
N LYS A 310 -23.91 -1.59 -15.85
CA LYS A 310 -22.56 -1.88 -16.36
C LYS A 310 -22.48 -1.76 -17.89
N ARG A 311 -23.45 -2.31 -18.63
CA ARG A 311 -23.56 -2.13 -20.10
C ARG A 311 -23.68 -0.66 -20.48
N ARG A 312 -24.48 0.14 -19.75
CA ARG A 312 -24.64 1.57 -20.00
C ARG A 312 -23.34 2.35 -19.75
N ARG A 313 -22.64 2.08 -18.65
CA ARG A 313 -21.36 2.73 -18.31
C ARG A 313 -20.26 2.37 -19.31
N ASN A 314 -20.15 1.09 -19.68
CA ASN A 314 -19.21 0.64 -20.71
C ASN A 314 -19.49 1.34 -22.05
N ALA A 315 -20.75 1.42 -22.47
CA ALA A 315 -21.12 2.15 -23.69
C ALA A 315 -20.74 3.65 -23.64
N VAL A 316 -20.80 4.28 -22.47
CA VAL A 316 -20.36 5.68 -22.30
C VAL A 316 -18.84 5.80 -22.36
N LYS A 317 -18.10 4.89 -21.70
CA LYS A 317 -16.62 4.81 -21.76
C LYS A 317 -16.16 4.57 -23.20
N ASP A 318 -16.77 3.62 -23.91
CA ASP A 318 -16.48 3.32 -25.31
C ASP A 318 -16.79 4.49 -26.23
N ARG A 319 -17.93 5.17 -26.00
CA ARG A 319 -18.28 6.40 -26.75
C ARG A 319 -17.24 7.50 -26.58
N ARG A 320 -16.60 7.61 -25.41
CA ARG A 320 -15.52 8.58 -25.16
C ARG A 320 -14.22 8.19 -25.90
N LYS A 321 -13.97 6.90 -26.10
CA LYS A 321 -12.81 6.38 -26.85
C LYS A 321 -12.98 6.49 -28.37
N LEU A 322 -14.20 6.65 -28.87
CA LEU A 322 -14.47 6.82 -30.30
C LEU A 322 -14.08 8.24 -30.80
N PRO A 323 -13.44 8.36 -31.99
CA PRO A 323 -13.13 9.66 -32.59
C PRO A 323 -14.37 10.53 -32.81
N THR A 324 -14.31 11.79 -32.38
CA THR A 324 -15.44 12.74 -32.42
C THR A 324 -15.85 13.20 -33.83
N GLN A 325 -15.03 12.93 -34.85
CA GLN A 325 -15.27 13.36 -36.24
C GLN A 325 -16.54 12.73 -36.84
N GLN A 326 -16.85 11.47 -36.52
CA GLN A 326 -18.06 10.79 -37.02
C GLN A 326 -19.37 11.38 -36.47
N GLN A 327 -19.32 12.11 -35.34
CA GLN A 327 -20.50 12.76 -34.75
C GLN A 327 -20.83 14.10 -35.41
N GLN A 328 -19.83 14.76 -36.02
CA GLN A 328 -20.01 16.04 -36.70
C GLN A 328 -20.57 15.87 -38.12
N GLU A 329 -20.15 14.84 -38.85
CA GLU A 329 -20.68 14.54 -40.20
C GLU A 329 -22.16 14.17 -40.16
N ARG A 330 -22.59 13.39 -39.16
CA ARG A 330 -24.02 13.07 -38.93
C ARG A 330 -24.87 14.28 -38.56
N ARG A 331 -24.26 15.34 -38.02
CA ARG A 331 -24.95 16.60 -37.69
C ARG A 331 -24.97 17.60 -38.84
N ARG A 332 -24.02 17.50 -39.79
CA ARG A 332 -23.92 18.38 -40.97
C ARG A 332 -24.75 17.89 -42.17
N GLY A 333 -25.20 16.64 -42.15
CA GLY A 333 -26.05 16.05 -43.19
C GLY A 333 -27.55 16.05 -42.88
N ARG A 334 -28.03 16.89 -41.95
CA ARG A 334 -29.45 16.98 -41.57
C ARG A 334 -30.01 18.37 -41.77
#